data_AF-A0A377N944-F1
#
_entry.id   AF-A0A377N944-F1
#
_cell.length_a   1.000
_cell.length_b   1.000
_cell.length_c   1.000
_cell.angle_alpha   90.00
_cell.angle_beta   90.00
_cell.angle_gamma   90.00
#
_symmetry.space_group_name_H-M   'P 1'
#
loop_
_entity.id
_entity.type
_entity.pdbx_description
1 polymer ?
#
loop_
_entity_poly.entity_id
_entity_poly.type
_entity_poly.pdbx_seq_one_letter_code
_entity_poly.pdbx_strand_id
1 'polypeptide(L)'
;MSDNAVLRLRAQRLAQSTRPFLARGSRAIRCQSCLLPKRNCICATRETHQATSRFCLVMFDTEPMKPSNTGRLIADVLPDTQAFMWSRTETDPALLEAIADPTRQAYVVFPASFAQPPRQVFTEIPPDSKPPLFIMLDGTLDRSAQDVPQKSLSGSSPSLLA
;
A
#
# COMPACT_ATOMS: atom_id res chain seq x y z
N MET A 1 20.63 -3.89 3.54
CA MET A 1 19.42 -4.16 2.72
C MET A 1 18.37 -3.17 3.18
N SER A 2 17.67 -2.45 2.30
CA SER A 2 16.55 -1.63 2.79
C SER A 2 15.51 -2.56 3.40
N ASP A 3 15.06 -2.26 4.61
CA ASP A 3 13.99 -3.01 5.27
C ASP A 3 12.71 -2.16 5.23
N ASN A 4 12.09 -2.11 4.06
CA ASN A 4 10.84 -1.38 3.88
C ASN A 4 9.62 -2.26 4.16
N ALA A 5 8.46 -1.64 4.40
CA ALA A 5 7.24 -2.36 4.79
C ALA A 5 6.83 -3.43 3.77
N VAL A 6 6.95 -3.15 2.47
CA VAL A 6 6.60 -4.12 1.42
C VAL A 6 7.61 -5.29 1.42
N LEU A 7 8.86 -5.09 1.87
CA LEU A 7 9.91 -6.14 1.86
C LEU A 7 9.67 -7.09 3.04
N ARG A 8 9.19 -6.54 4.17
CA ARG A 8 8.67 -7.33 5.29
C ARG A 8 7.48 -8.20 4.87
N LEU A 9 6.48 -7.63 4.18
CA LEU A 9 5.36 -8.42 3.64
C LEU A 9 5.83 -9.52 2.69
N ARG A 10 6.78 -9.21 1.81
CA ARG A 10 7.39 -10.21 0.91
C ARG A 10 8.06 -11.34 1.69
N ALA A 11 8.82 -11.01 2.73
CA ALA A 11 9.50 -12.00 3.56
C ALA A 11 8.50 -12.90 4.30
N GLN A 12 7.46 -12.31 4.90
CA GLN A 12 6.35 -13.05 5.52
C GLN A 12 5.68 -14.00 4.52
N ARG A 13 5.39 -13.51 3.31
CA ARG A 13 4.74 -14.32 2.28
C ARG A 13 5.61 -15.46 1.77
N LEU A 14 6.91 -15.23 1.63
CA LEU A 14 7.88 -16.27 1.28
C LEU A 14 7.95 -17.35 2.35
N ALA A 15 7.96 -16.97 3.64
CA ALA A 15 7.98 -17.91 4.75
C ALA A 15 6.73 -18.82 4.79
N GLN A 16 5.59 -18.31 4.34
CA GLN A 16 4.33 -19.06 4.26
C GLN A 16 4.19 -19.87 2.95
N SER A 17 5.07 -19.67 1.96
CA SER A 17 4.90 -20.28 0.64
C SER A 17 5.41 -21.71 0.61
N THR A 18 4.53 -22.66 0.29
CA THR A 18 4.88 -24.06 0.05
C THR A 18 5.30 -24.35 -1.39
N ARG A 19 5.16 -23.37 -2.29
CA ARG A 19 5.52 -23.47 -3.71
C ARG A 19 6.39 -22.27 -4.15
N PRO A 20 7.32 -22.47 -5.10
CA PRO A 20 8.06 -21.35 -5.70
C PRO A 20 7.13 -20.38 -6.42
N PHE A 21 7.34 -19.07 -6.23
CA PHE A 21 6.63 -18.04 -6.97
C PHE A 21 7.23 -17.88 -8.37
N LEU A 22 6.47 -18.22 -9.41
CA LEU A 22 6.88 -18.12 -10.82
C LEU A 22 6.17 -16.95 -11.51
N ALA A 23 6.76 -15.76 -11.45
CA ALA A 23 6.31 -14.62 -12.25
C ALA A 23 6.79 -14.70 -13.71
N ARG A 24 6.15 -13.97 -14.62
CA ARG A 24 6.67 -13.74 -15.98
C ARG A 24 8.11 -13.21 -15.89
N GLY A 25 9.04 -13.84 -16.61
CA GLY A 25 10.47 -13.54 -16.51
C GLY A 25 11.14 -14.06 -15.23
N SER A 26 10.67 -15.18 -14.68
CA SER A 26 11.24 -15.86 -13.49
C SER A 26 12.70 -16.29 -13.65
N ARG A 27 13.17 -16.50 -14.90
CA ARG A 27 14.57 -16.81 -15.21
C ARG A 27 15.52 -15.62 -15.10
N ALA A 28 14.99 -14.39 -14.98
CA ALA A 28 15.82 -13.21 -14.88
C ALA A 28 16.53 -13.16 -13.51
N ILE A 29 17.85 -12.93 -13.52
CA ILE A 29 18.62 -12.71 -12.30
C ILE A 29 18.31 -11.30 -11.76
N ARG A 30 17.69 -11.24 -10.58
CA ARG A 30 17.18 -10.00 -9.97
C ARG A 30 17.93 -9.64 -8.70
N CYS A 31 17.97 -8.35 -8.39
CA CYS A 31 18.39 -7.87 -7.08
C CYS A 31 17.36 -8.30 -6.03
N GLN A 32 17.79 -8.80 -4.86
CA GLN A 32 16.86 -9.24 -3.81
C GLN A 32 16.23 -8.08 -3.03
N SER A 33 16.76 -6.86 -3.17
CA SER A 33 16.20 -5.65 -2.56
C SER A 33 15.19 -4.97 -3.50
N CYS A 34 15.62 -4.49 -4.68
CA CYS A 34 14.71 -3.80 -5.61
C CYS A 34 13.90 -4.71 -6.53
N LEU A 35 14.21 -6.01 -6.62
CA LEU A 35 13.57 -7.00 -7.50
C LEU A 35 13.68 -6.71 -9.02
N LEU A 36 14.31 -5.61 -9.42
CA LEU A 36 14.66 -5.34 -10.80
C LEU A 36 15.78 -6.28 -11.29
N PRO A 37 15.88 -6.54 -12.62
CA PRO A 37 17.03 -7.23 -13.19
C PRO A 37 18.34 -6.59 -12.72
N LYS A 38 19.38 -7.38 -12.42
CA LYS A 38 20.64 -6.85 -11.86
C LYS A 38 21.23 -5.67 -12.66
N ARG A 39 21.16 -5.74 -14.00
CA ARG A 39 21.60 -4.67 -14.91
C ARG A 39 20.82 -3.34 -14.79
N ASN A 40 19.61 -3.38 -14.25
CA ASN A 40 18.72 -2.24 -14.01
C ASN A 40 18.52 -2.01 -12.50
N CYS A 41 19.47 -2.46 -11.66
CA CYS A 41 19.37 -2.29 -10.22
C CYS A 41 19.45 -0.79 -9.87
N ILE A 42 18.46 -0.30 -9.13
CA ILE A 42 18.40 1.09 -8.68
C ILE A 42 18.80 1.25 -7.20
N CYS A 43 19.25 0.18 -6.53
CA CYS A 43 19.49 0.22 -5.08
C CYS A 43 20.52 1.28 -4.65
N ALA A 44 21.51 1.57 -5.50
CA ALA A 44 22.55 2.56 -5.22
C ALA A 44 22.11 4.01 -5.44
N THR A 45 20.99 4.24 -6.14
CA THR A 45 20.48 5.58 -6.49
C THR A 45 19.21 5.93 -5.71
N ARG A 46 18.83 5.12 -4.72
CA ARG A 46 17.64 5.36 -3.90
C ARG A 46 17.99 6.34 -2.80
N GLU A 47 17.15 7.35 -2.63
CA GLU A 47 17.22 8.30 -1.55
C GLU A 47 15.91 8.25 -0.77
N THR A 48 16.01 8.25 0.56
CA THR A 48 14.83 8.33 1.42
C THR A 48 14.54 9.77 1.77
N HIS A 49 13.27 10.12 1.78
CA HIS A 49 12.76 11.44 2.10
C HIS A 49 11.74 11.35 3.23
N GLN A 50 11.75 12.36 4.09
CA GLN A 50 10.71 12.53 5.10
C GLN A 50 9.54 13.28 4.50
N ALA A 51 8.32 12.88 4.85
CA ALA A 51 7.10 13.54 4.43
C ALA A 51 6.15 13.66 5.62
N THR A 52 5.41 14.76 5.66
CA THR A 52 4.33 14.95 6.63
C THR A 52 3.19 13.96 6.35
N SER A 53 2.95 13.64 5.08
CA SER A 53 2.01 12.61 4.64
C SER A 53 2.57 11.21 4.87
N ARG A 54 1.67 10.24 5.07
CA ARG A 54 2.01 8.83 5.20
C ARG A 54 1.20 7.98 4.24
N PHE A 55 1.73 6.80 3.93
CA PHE A 55 1.08 5.82 3.07
C PHE A 55 0.83 4.51 3.83
N CYS A 56 -0.39 3.98 3.67
CA CYS A 56 -0.78 2.62 4.01
C CYS A 56 -1.06 1.87 2.72
N LEU A 57 -0.22 0.88 2.40
CA LEU A 57 -0.37 0.04 1.22
C LEU A 57 -1.13 -1.22 1.61
N VAL A 58 -2.32 -1.44 1.05
CA VAL A 58 -3.10 -2.66 1.26
C VAL A 58 -2.93 -3.55 0.02
N MET A 59 -2.13 -4.60 0.16
CA MET A 59 -1.59 -5.38 -0.95
C MET A 59 -2.21 -6.77 -1.04
N PHE A 60 -2.57 -7.21 -2.26
CA PHE A 60 -3.02 -8.58 -2.47
C PHE A 60 -1.88 -9.58 -2.27
N ASP A 61 -2.22 -10.85 -2.02
CA ASP A 61 -1.28 -11.92 -1.61
C ASP A 61 0.04 -11.97 -2.39
N THR A 62 -0.06 -11.81 -3.71
CA THR A 62 1.10 -11.93 -4.62
C THR A 62 1.74 -10.60 -4.99
N GLU A 63 1.17 -9.48 -4.57
CA GLU A 63 1.65 -8.14 -4.95
C GLU A 63 3.04 -7.81 -4.41
N PRO A 64 3.38 -8.10 -3.14
CA PRO A 64 4.74 -7.87 -2.63
C PRO A 64 5.82 -8.69 -3.37
N MET A 65 5.41 -9.75 -4.09
CA MET A 65 6.28 -10.61 -4.89
C MET A 65 6.57 -10.02 -6.29
N LYS A 66 5.76 -9.06 -6.76
CA LYS A 66 5.92 -8.48 -8.10
C LYS A 66 7.20 -7.61 -8.16
N PRO A 67 8.02 -7.76 -9.23
CA PRO A 67 9.25 -6.99 -9.38
C PRO A 67 9.10 -5.48 -9.51
N SER A 68 7.96 -4.99 -9.99
CA SER A 68 7.74 -3.60 -10.39
C SER A 68 6.41 -3.07 -9.86
N ASN A 69 6.20 -3.14 -8.55
CA ASN A 69 5.02 -2.54 -7.92
C ASN A 69 5.32 -1.10 -7.45
N THR A 70 4.36 -0.19 -7.66
CA THR A 70 4.51 1.23 -7.26
C THR A 70 4.64 1.37 -5.75
N GLY A 71 3.94 0.53 -4.99
CA GLY A 71 4.01 0.54 -3.52
C GLY A 71 5.42 0.33 -2.97
N ARG A 72 6.25 -0.49 -3.62
CA ARG A 72 7.66 -0.70 -3.28
C ARG A 72 8.45 0.58 -3.48
N LEU A 73 8.23 1.30 -4.58
CA LEU A 73 8.91 2.57 -4.82
C LEU A 73 8.52 3.60 -3.75
N ILE A 74 7.24 3.68 -3.38
CA ILE A 74 6.76 4.52 -2.29
C ILE A 74 7.48 4.15 -0.98
N ALA A 75 7.49 2.86 -0.62
CA ALA A 75 8.12 2.38 0.61
C ALA A 75 9.66 2.47 0.61
N ASP A 76 10.30 2.53 -0.57
CA ASP A 76 11.73 2.75 -0.72
C ASP A 76 12.11 4.22 -0.52
N VAL A 77 11.22 5.16 -0.86
CA VAL A 77 11.45 6.61 -0.75
C VAL A 77 10.94 7.16 0.58
N LEU A 78 9.78 6.70 1.06
CA LEU A 78 9.13 7.19 2.28
C LEU A 78 9.20 6.12 3.38
N PRO A 79 10.12 6.23 4.35
CA PRO A 79 10.41 5.16 5.31
C PRO A 79 9.24 4.89 6.28
N ASP A 80 8.39 5.88 6.53
CA ASP A 80 7.22 5.77 7.43
C ASP A 80 6.00 5.10 6.78
N THR A 81 6.15 4.62 5.54
CA THR A 81 5.14 3.84 4.82
C THR A 81 4.86 2.53 5.56
N GLN A 82 3.58 2.24 5.76
CA GLN A 82 3.10 0.96 6.27
C GLN A 82 2.53 0.13 5.11
N ALA A 83 2.59 -1.19 5.24
CA ALA A 83 2.03 -2.10 4.25
C ALA A 83 1.38 -3.27 4.98
N PHE A 84 0.19 -3.66 4.52
CA PHE A 84 -0.65 -4.69 5.10
C PHE A 84 -1.09 -5.68 4.02
N MET A 85 -1.23 -6.95 4.39
CA MET A 85 -1.83 -7.95 3.51
C MET A 85 -3.35 -7.74 3.46
N TRP A 86 -3.91 -7.75 2.26
CA TRP A 86 -5.35 -7.74 2.09
C TRP A 86 -5.94 -9.12 2.41
N SER A 87 -7.08 -9.13 3.10
CA SER A 87 -7.88 -10.32 3.36
C SER A 87 -9.37 -9.98 3.28
N ARG A 88 -10.18 -10.96 2.85
CA ARG A 88 -11.65 -10.82 2.77
C ARG A 88 -12.33 -10.98 4.13
N THR A 89 -11.67 -11.70 5.04
CA THR A 89 -12.28 -12.19 6.28
C THR A 89 -11.72 -11.49 7.51
N GLU A 90 -10.48 -11.04 7.44
CA GLU A 90 -9.75 -10.50 8.60
C GLU A 90 -9.04 -9.20 8.19
N THR A 91 -9.16 -8.17 9.02
CA THR A 91 -8.42 -6.92 8.85
C THR A 91 -7.29 -6.87 9.86
N ASP A 92 -6.09 -6.51 9.42
CA ASP A 92 -4.94 -6.33 10.31
C ASP A 92 -5.26 -5.26 11.37
N PRO A 93 -5.17 -5.56 12.68
CA PRO A 93 -5.44 -4.58 13.73
C PRO A 93 -4.58 -3.31 13.61
N ALA A 94 -3.32 -3.44 13.16
CA ALA A 94 -2.44 -2.29 13.00
C ALA A 94 -2.87 -1.36 11.85
N LEU A 95 -3.62 -1.86 10.86
CA LEU A 95 -4.27 -1.01 9.85
C LEU A 95 -5.41 -0.19 10.48
N LEU A 96 -6.23 -0.81 11.34
CA LEU A 96 -7.32 -0.12 12.03
C LEU A 96 -6.77 0.96 12.98
N GLU A 97 -5.69 0.66 13.70
CA GLU A 97 -4.98 1.63 14.56
C GLU A 97 -4.44 2.81 13.75
N ALA A 98 -3.83 2.56 12.59
CA ALA A 98 -3.34 3.62 11.71
C ALA A 98 -4.48 4.52 11.20
N ILE A 99 -5.63 3.94 10.86
CA ILE A 99 -6.83 4.68 10.42
C ILE A 99 -7.43 5.50 11.57
N ALA A 100 -7.39 4.98 12.80
CA ALA A 100 -7.96 5.61 13.98
C ALA A 100 -7.06 6.70 14.59
N ASP A 101 -5.81 6.87 14.11
CA ASP A 101 -4.87 7.88 14.60
C ASP A 101 -5.49 9.29 14.52
N PRO A 102 -5.80 9.94 15.65
CA PRO A 102 -6.48 11.23 15.65
C PRO A 102 -5.57 12.36 15.16
N THR A 103 -4.26 12.14 15.02
CA THR A 103 -3.31 13.15 14.54
C THR A 103 -3.28 13.26 13.02
N ARG A 104 -3.96 12.35 12.30
CA ARG A 104 -3.95 12.25 10.84
C ARG A 104 -5.35 12.17 10.26
N GLN A 105 -5.48 12.50 8.98
CA GLN A 105 -6.72 12.30 8.23
C GLN A 105 -6.54 11.17 7.23
N ALA A 106 -7.32 10.10 7.37
CA ALA A 106 -7.26 8.95 6.47
C ALA A 106 -8.02 9.21 5.16
N TYR A 107 -7.38 8.92 4.03
CA TYR A 107 -7.93 9.01 2.68
C TYR A 107 -7.74 7.70 1.93
N VAL A 108 -8.83 7.07 1.49
CA VAL A 108 -8.75 5.96 0.53
C VAL A 108 -8.58 6.55 -0.86
N VAL A 109 -7.48 6.18 -1.53
CA VAL A 109 -7.15 6.62 -2.89
C VAL A 109 -7.66 5.59 -3.89
N PHE A 110 -8.51 6.02 -4.83
CA PHE A 110 -9.07 5.15 -5.88
C PHE A 110 -9.33 5.94 -7.17
N PRO A 111 -9.36 5.30 -8.35
CA PRO A 111 -9.65 6.01 -9.59
C PRO A 111 -11.04 6.66 -9.59
N ALA A 112 -11.13 7.92 -10.03
CA ALA A 112 -12.37 8.69 -10.11
C ALA A 112 -13.53 7.98 -10.82
N SER A 113 -13.26 7.09 -11.78
CA SER A 113 -14.28 6.29 -12.47
C SER A 113 -15.09 5.37 -11.56
N PHE A 114 -14.61 5.07 -10.34
CA PHE A 114 -15.32 4.27 -9.34
C PHE A 114 -16.10 5.12 -8.33
N ALA A 115 -16.05 6.45 -8.43
CA ALA A 115 -16.83 7.32 -7.56
C ALA A 115 -18.33 7.16 -7.84
N GLN A 116 -19.10 6.77 -6.81
CA GLN A 116 -20.55 6.66 -6.90
C GLN A 116 -21.21 7.62 -5.91
N PRO A 117 -22.14 8.48 -6.36
CA PRO A 117 -23.00 9.25 -5.46
C PRO A 117 -23.78 8.32 -4.52
N PRO A 118 -24.11 8.74 -3.28
CA PRO A 118 -23.98 10.10 -2.72
C PRO A 118 -22.66 10.36 -1.97
N ARG A 119 -21.63 9.52 -2.16
CA ARG A 119 -20.41 9.62 -1.36
C ARG A 119 -19.62 10.90 -1.72
N GLN A 120 -19.22 11.67 -0.70
CA GLN A 120 -18.31 12.79 -0.89
C GLN A 120 -16.94 12.27 -1.33
N VAL A 121 -16.45 12.77 -2.46
CA VAL A 121 -15.14 12.45 -3.00
C VAL A 121 -14.35 13.74 -3.10
N PHE A 122 -13.16 13.73 -2.50
CA PHE A 122 -12.20 14.82 -2.60
C PHE A 122 -11.36 14.60 -3.86
N THR A 123 -11.02 15.68 -4.55
CA THR A 123 -10.01 15.69 -5.63
C THR A 123 -8.74 16.41 -5.19
N GLU A 124 -8.81 17.13 -4.07
CA GLU A 124 -7.72 17.88 -3.46
C GLU A 124 -7.82 17.76 -1.93
N ILE A 125 -6.69 17.87 -1.25
CA ILE A 125 -6.66 17.91 0.21
C ILE A 125 -7.06 19.31 0.68
N PRO A 126 -8.11 19.47 1.51
CA PRO A 126 -8.50 20.78 2.02
C PRO A 126 -7.35 21.48 2.75
N PRO A 127 -7.20 22.81 2.60
CA PRO A 127 -6.28 23.58 3.43
C PRO A 127 -6.64 23.42 4.91
N ASP A 128 -5.63 23.49 5.79
CA ASP A 128 -5.75 23.31 7.25
C ASP A 128 -6.24 21.93 7.73
N SER A 129 -6.21 20.92 6.86
CA SER A 129 -6.46 19.53 7.27
C SER A 129 -5.27 18.92 8.01
N LYS A 130 -5.55 17.90 8.84
CA LYS A 130 -4.51 17.09 9.47
C LYS A 130 -3.63 16.43 8.40
N PRO A 131 -2.35 16.17 8.70
CA PRO A 131 -1.47 15.39 7.84
C PRO A 131 -2.16 14.14 7.27
N PRO A 132 -2.14 13.93 5.94
CA PRO A 132 -2.91 12.85 5.34
C PRO A 132 -2.24 11.49 5.58
N LEU A 133 -3.08 10.48 5.77
CA LEU A 133 -2.74 9.07 5.64
C LEU A 133 -3.42 8.53 4.38
N PHE A 134 -2.64 8.32 3.32
CA PHE A 134 -3.15 7.77 2.07
C PHE A 134 -3.19 6.24 2.14
N ILE A 135 -4.39 5.69 2.06
CA ILE A 135 -4.63 4.25 1.97
C ILE A 135 -4.72 3.92 0.48
N MET A 136 -3.66 3.29 -0.03
CA MET A 136 -3.61 2.82 -1.42
C MET A 136 -3.96 1.35 -1.46
N LEU A 137 -5.04 1.05 -2.17
CA LEU A 137 -5.43 -0.31 -2.49
C LEU A 137 -4.68 -0.77 -3.74
N ASP A 138 -4.23 -2.01 -3.76
CA ASP A 138 -3.61 -2.61 -4.93
C ASP A 138 -4.50 -2.54 -6.18
N GLY A 139 -3.89 -2.31 -7.34
CA GLY A 139 -4.51 -1.85 -8.60
C GLY A 139 -5.50 -2.82 -9.27
N THR A 140 -5.80 -3.96 -8.65
CA THR A 140 -6.98 -4.78 -8.96
C THR A 140 -8.18 -4.25 -8.18
N LEU A 141 -8.66 -3.08 -8.62
CA LEU A 141 -9.77 -2.32 -8.04
C LEU A 141 -11.12 -2.55 -8.74
N ASP A 142 -11.21 -3.53 -9.64
CA ASP A 142 -12.49 -3.91 -10.24
C ASP A 142 -13.50 -4.44 -9.21
N ARG A 143 -13.05 -4.84 -8.00
CA ARG A 143 -13.95 -5.33 -6.93
C ARG A 143 -13.73 -4.77 -5.52
N SER A 144 -12.57 -4.20 -5.18
CA SER A 144 -12.18 -3.91 -3.79
C SER A 144 -12.63 -2.55 -3.23
N ALA A 145 -13.05 -1.59 -4.08
CA ALA A 145 -13.64 -0.32 -3.60
C ALA A 145 -14.99 -0.51 -2.88
N GLN A 146 -15.65 -1.66 -3.05
CA GLN A 146 -16.90 -2.02 -2.38
C GLN A 146 -16.67 -2.72 -1.02
N ASP A 147 -15.48 -3.29 -0.81
CA ASP A 147 -15.18 -4.24 0.28
C ASP A 147 -14.36 -3.63 1.44
N VAL A 148 -14.10 -2.31 1.46
CA VAL A 148 -13.53 -1.67 2.67
C VAL A 148 -14.59 -1.74 3.77
N PRO A 149 -14.39 -2.53 4.86
CA PRO A 149 -15.43 -2.76 5.84
C PRO A 149 -15.67 -1.48 6.64
N GLN A 150 -16.77 -0.76 6.36
CA GLN A 150 -17.22 0.35 7.21
C GLN A 150 -18.06 -0.11 8.42
N LYS A 151 -18.40 -1.41 8.51
CA LYS A 151 -19.33 -1.89 9.54
C LYS A 151 -18.72 -2.03 10.94
N SER A 152 -17.42 -1.80 11.10
CA SER A 152 -16.69 -1.92 12.37
C SER A 152 -16.00 -0.62 12.84
N LEU A 153 -16.09 0.48 12.09
CA LEU A 153 -15.48 1.77 12.47
C LEU A 153 -16.55 2.74 12.97
N SER A 154 -16.99 2.56 14.22
CA SER A 154 -17.77 3.57 14.91
C SER A 154 -16.89 4.78 15.24
N GLY A 155 -16.91 5.81 14.37
CA GLY A 155 -16.45 7.17 14.71
C GLY A 155 -15.48 7.85 13.75
N SER A 156 -14.77 7.11 12.89
CA SER A 156 -13.64 7.65 12.09
C SER A 156 -13.53 6.99 10.71
N SER A 157 -14.61 6.98 9.93
CA SER A 157 -14.56 6.43 8.57
C SER A 157 -13.58 7.24 7.70
N PRO A 158 -12.70 6.57 6.92
CA PRO A 158 -11.77 7.27 6.06
C PRO A 158 -12.52 8.04 4.96
N SER A 159 -11.96 9.20 4.60
CA SER A 159 -12.44 10.00 3.47
C SER A 159 -12.06 9.34 2.14
N LEU A 160 -12.76 9.73 1.07
CA LEU A 160 -12.53 9.22 -0.28
C LEU A 160 -11.78 10.26 -1.12
N LEU A 161 -10.65 9.88 -1.72
CA LEU A 161 -9.83 10.73 -2.60
C LEU A 161 -9.72 10.08 -3.99
N ALA A 162 -10.02 10.84 -5.04
CA ALA A 162 -10.02 10.38 -6.43
C ALA A 162 -9.04 11.13 -7.34
#